data_AF-Q84E64-F1
#
_entry.id   AF-Q84E64-F1
#
_cell.length_a   1.000
_cell.length_b   1.000
_cell.length_c   1.000
_cell.angle_alpha   90.00
_cell.angle_beta   90.00
_cell.angle_gamma   90.00
#
_symmetry.space_group_name_H-M   'P 1'
#
loop_
_entity.id
_entity.type
_entity.pdbx_description
1 polymer ?
#
loop_
_entity_poly.entity_id
_entity_poly.type
_entity_poly.pdbx_seq_one_letter_code
_entity_poly.pdbx_strand_id
1 'polypeptide(L)'
;VRNVSYVISGAQNLVKRGIDDIIIKDVISYPLLSRLLFDIKRIYLYLSLIAFFIIVIGGVWYFYYISPLDMKTEVAYSWLLFSSALIINLIYLYYIPVLTGLGEIESSYKANVLGRIIWFFLSLLVFIFSPSILLLSLSFVFSVFTNRYLCYFFYIRNSHVKAINKTEMEKKSTVPFIGHNAAKLGVVSLGSFLINRSTTLIVGIVCPIVTAGQFVLSMQVFFALMAISNILLSIKIPEISQAVAKREHYIVKILIYKVVAFSSSIYLLGFVTFLILAEYVLPTIGVSLSFLPLDYLLILGLIYFLEMNHSICAT
;
A
#
# COMPACT_ATOMS: atom_id res chain seq x y z
N VAL A 1 -6.30 5.15 -8.97
CA VAL A 1 -6.34 6.62 -8.70
C VAL A 1 -6.37 7.42 -9.99
N ARG A 2 -5.27 7.51 -10.75
CA ARG A 2 -5.14 8.31 -11.99
C ARG A 2 -6.36 8.28 -12.93
N ASN A 3 -6.78 7.10 -13.39
CA ASN A 3 -7.91 6.97 -14.33
C ASN A 3 -9.24 7.44 -13.75
N VAL A 4 -9.46 7.25 -12.44
CA VAL A 4 -10.68 7.73 -11.76
C VAL A 4 -10.66 9.26 -11.69
N SER A 5 -9.51 9.85 -11.34
CA SER A 5 -9.32 11.31 -11.29
C SER A 5 -9.48 11.97 -12.67
N TYR A 6 -9.12 11.27 -13.76
CA TYR A 6 -9.35 11.74 -15.13
C TYR A 6 -10.83 11.87 -15.47
N VAL A 7 -11.63 10.84 -15.17
CA VAL A 7 -13.07 10.86 -15.45
C VAL A 7 -13.79 11.94 -14.63
N ILE A 8 -13.37 12.16 -13.38
CA ILE A 8 -13.89 13.25 -12.54
C ILE A 8 -13.51 14.62 -13.06
N SER A 9 -12.37 14.74 -13.74
CA SER A 9 -11.96 15.97 -14.41
C SER A 9 -12.68 16.20 -15.74
N GLY A 10 -13.67 15.35 -16.09
CA GLY A 10 -14.48 15.51 -17.29
C GLY A 10 -14.00 14.74 -18.51
N ALA A 11 -13.07 13.79 -18.35
CA ALA A 11 -12.65 12.93 -19.45
C ALA A 11 -13.81 12.07 -19.97
N GLN A 12 -14.03 12.11 -21.29
CA GLN A 12 -15.08 11.35 -21.99
C GLN A 12 -14.60 10.00 -22.51
N ASN A 13 -13.29 9.79 -22.54
CA ASN A 13 -12.65 8.55 -22.98
C ASN A 13 -11.40 8.24 -22.13
N LEU A 14 -11.00 6.98 -22.16
CA LEU A 14 -9.74 6.52 -21.58
C LEU A 14 -8.81 6.06 -22.70
N VAL A 15 -7.54 6.43 -22.60
CA VAL A 15 -6.52 6.13 -23.61
C VAL A 15 -5.52 5.13 -23.04
N LYS A 16 -5.05 4.20 -23.88
CA LYS A 16 -4.13 3.13 -23.47
C LYS A 16 -2.69 3.63 -23.28
N ARG A 17 -2.27 4.65 -24.02
CA ARG A 17 -0.91 5.24 -23.99
C ARG A 17 -0.99 6.76 -24.13
N GLY A 18 -0.16 7.47 -23.38
CA GLY A 18 -0.10 8.93 -23.46
C GLY A 18 -1.35 9.63 -22.92
N ILE A 19 -1.45 10.91 -23.25
CA ILE A 19 -2.51 11.84 -22.79
C ILE A 19 -3.15 12.55 -24.01
N ASP A 20 -2.60 12.35 -25.21
CA ASP A 20 -2.89 13.19 -26.37
C ASP A 20 -4.33 13.02 -26.92
N ASP A 21 -4.91 11.84 -26.75
CA ASP A 21 -6.27 11.52 -27.24
C ASP A 21 -7.37 11.68 -26.17
N ILE A 22 -7.06 12.23 -24.98
CA ILE A 22 -8.07 12.43 -23.94
C ILE A 22 -8.95 13.63 -24.28
N ILE A 23 -10.26 13.39 -24.45
CA ILE A 23 -11.25 14.42 -24.69
C ILE A 23 -11.80 14.88 -23.34
N ILE A 24 -11.51 16.12 -22.95
CA ILE A 24 -12.01 16.74 -21.72
C ILE A 24 -13.21 17.62 -22.05
N LYS A 25 -14.30 17.46 -21.30
CA LYS A 25 -15.47 18.35 -21.30
C LYS A 25 -15.75 18.82 -19.87
N ASP A 26 -16.48 19.92 -19.71
CA ASP A 26 -16.84 20.42 -18.37
C ASP A 26 -17.84 19.53 -17.60
N VAL A 27 -18.35 18.46 -18.22
CA VAL A 27 -19.34 17.55 -17.63
C VAL A 27 -18.74 16.17 -17.39
N ILE A 28 -18.92 15.65 -16.17
CA ILE A 28 -18.48 14.31 -15.77
C ILE A 28 -19.30 13.24 -16.49
N SER A 29 -18.63 12.29 -17.14
CA SER A 29 -19.29 11.12 -17.73
C SER A 29 -19.53 10.04 -16.66
N TYR A 30 -20.70 10.09 -16.03
CA TYR A 30 -21.16 9.07 -15.07
C TYR A 30 -21.30 7.65 -15.66
N PRO A 31 -21.72 7.44 -16.92
CA PRO A 31 -21.74 6.11 -17.55
C PRO A 31 -20.34 5.47 -17.62
N LEU A 32 -19.33 6.27 -18.00
CA LEU A 32 -17.93 5.84 -18.08
C LEU A 32 -17.36 5.54 -16.69
N LEU A 33 -17.67 6.40 -15.71
CA LEU A 33 -17.24 6.20 -14.32
C LEU A 33 -17.83 4.90 -13.74
N SER A 34 -19.12 4.64 -13.97
CA SER A 34 -19.79 3.40 -13.57
C SER A 34 -19.08 2.18 -14.13
N ARG A 35 -18.78 2.20 -15.44
CA ARG A 35 -18.10 1.10 -16.10
C ARG A 35 -16.68 0.89 -15.60
N LEU A 36 -15.95 1.98 -15.39
CA LEU A 36 -14.60 1.95 -14.82
C LEU A 36 -14.58 1.30 -13.43
N LEU A 37 -15.52 1.65 -12.55
CA LEU A 37 -15.61 1.05 -11.21
C LEU A 37 -15.94 -0.43 -11.26
N PHE A 38 -16.84 -0.84 -12.17
CA PHE A 38 -17.16 -2.25 -12.39
C PHE A 38 -15.92 -3.05 -12.85
N ASP A 39 -15.21 -2.53 -13.85
CA ASP A 39 -14.02 -3.18 -14.41
C ASP A 39 -12.88 -3.25 -13.38
N ILE A 40 -12.70 -2.22 -12.54
CA ILE A 40 -11.73 -2.24 -11.43
C ILE A 40 -12.08 -3.36 -10.44
N LYS A 41 -13.33 -3.45 -9.96
CA LYS A 41 -13.74 -4.51 -9.03
C LYS A 41 -13.46 -5.90 -9.59
N ARG A 42 -13.72 -6.09 -10.89
CA ARG A 42 -13.48 -7.36 -11.58
C ARG A 42 -11.98 -7.71 -11.65
N ILE A 43 -11.11 -6.74 -11.92
CA ILE A 43 -9.65 -6.95 -11.91
C ILE A 43 -9.15 -7.38 -10.53
N TYR A 44 -9.59 -6.70 -9.46
CA TYR A 44 -9.21 -7.05 -8.09
C TYR A 44 -9.73 -8.44 -7.68
N LEU A 45 -10.91 -8.85 -8.14
CA LEU A 45 -11.44 -10.18 -7.91
C LEU A 45 -10.55 -11.26 -8.56
N TYR A 46 -10.19 -11.11 -9.84
CA TYR A 46 -9.32 -12.07 -10.52
C TYR A 46 -7.92 -12.12 -9.90
N LEU A 47 -7.36 -10.97 -9.53
CA LEU A 47 -6.06 -10.91 -8.84
C LEU A 47 -6.12 -11.64 -7.50
N SER A 48 -7.21 -11.48 -6.76
CA SER A 48 -7.40 -12.15 -5.47
C SER A 48 -7.60 -13.65 -5.61
N LEU A 49 -8.23 -14.10 -6.70
CA LEU A 49 -8.37 -15.51 -7.01
C LEU A 49 -6.99 -16.15 -7.29
N ILE A 50 -6.14 -15.48 -8.06
CA ILE A 50 -4.75 -15.94 -8.28
C ILE A 50 -3.99 -15.98 -6.94
N ALA A 51 -4.10 -14.91 -6.14
CA ALA A 51 -3.46 -14.84 -4.83
C ALA A 51 -3.96 -15.93 -3.86
N PHE A 52 -5.24 -16.33 -3.95
CA PHE A 52 -5.79 -17.40 -3.14
C PHE A 52 -5.06 -18.73 -3.37
N PHE A 53 -4.84 -19.12 -4.63
CA PHE A 53 -4.10 -20.35 -4.95
C PHE A 53 -2.66 -20.30 -4.41
N ILE A 54 -1.98 -19.16 -4.52
CA ILE A 54 -0.59 -19.03 -4.08
C ILE A 54 -0.48 -19.00 -2.55
N ILE A 55 -1.29 -18.17 -1.89
CA ILE A 55 -1.17 -17.90 -0.44
C ILE A 55 -1.79 -19.02 0.39
N VAL A 56 -3.00 -19.46 0.04
CA VAL A 56 -3.71 -20.46 0.83
C VAL A 56 -3.07 -21.82 0.60
N ILE A 57 -3.00 -22.29 -0.65
CA ILE A 57 -2.50 -23.64 -0.94
C ILE A 57 -0.99 -23.74 -0.68
N GLY A 58 -0.21 -22.79 -1.24
CA GLY A 58 1.24 -22.78 -1.04
C GLY A 58 1.64 -22.59 0.43
N GLY A 59 0.94 -21.69 1.14
CA GLY A 59 1.21 -21.43 2.55
C GLY A 59 0.83 -22.60 3.46
N VAL A 60 -0.33 -23.23 3.27
CA VAL A 60 -0.73 -24.39 4.09
C VAL A 60 0.31 -25.50 3.98
N TRP A 61 0.78 -25.82 2.76
CA TRP A 61 1.83 -26.83 2.57
C TRP A 61 3.10 -26.44 3.34
N TYR A 62 3.61 -25.22 3.12
CA TYR A 62 4.86 -24.77 3.72
C TYR A 62 4.82 -24.78 5.25
N PHE A 63 3.77 -24.20 5.84
CA PHE A 63 3.66 -24.13 7.30
C PHE A 63 3.42 -25.51 7.92
N TYR A 64 2.66 -26.39 7.26
CA TYR A 64 2.48 -27.76 7.73
C TYR A 64 3.80 -28.55 7.78
N TYR A 65 4.71 -28.29 6.83
CA TYR A 65 6.01 -28.95 6.77
C TYR A 65 6.97 -28.47 7.87
N ILE A 66 7.01 -27.17 8.15
CA ILE A 66 7.98 -26.58 9.09
C ILE A 66 7.52 -26.62 10.55
N SER A 67 6.21 -26.75 10.81
CA SER A 67 5.67 -26.67 12.16
C SER A 67 6.00 -27.91 13.01
N PRO A 68 6.35 -27.72 14.30
CA PRO A 68 6.46 -28.81 15.27
C PRO A 68 5.15 -29.59 15.38
N LEU A 69 5.24 -30.92 15.57
CA LEU A 69 4.10 -31.85 15.61
C LEU A 69 2.97 -31.37 16.55
N ASP A 70 3.34 -30.82 17.70
CA ASP A 70 2.41 -30.41 18.76
C ASP A 70 1.59 -29.15 18.41
N MET A 71 2.06 -28.35 17.45
CA MET A 71 1.44 -27.07 17.05
C MET A 71 0.87 -27.08 15.63
N LYS A 72 0.97 -28.20 14.91
CA LYS A 72 0.57 -28.27 13.48
C LYS A 72 -0.87 -27.85 13.24
N THR A 73 -1.79 -28.29 14.10
CA THR A 73 -3.21 -27.97 14.00
C THR A 73 -3.48 -26.48 14.26
N GLU A 74 -2.90 -25.93 15.34
CA GLU A 74 -3.04 -24.51 15.66
C GLU A 74 -2.48 -23.63 14.54
N VAL A 75 -1.30 -23.95 14.01
CA VAL A 75 -0.68 -23.20 12.91
C VAL A 75 -1.52 -23.29 11.64
N ALA A 76 -2.05 -24.47 11.29
CA ALA A 76 -2.89 -24.63 10.12
C ALA A 76 -4.17 -23.79 10.20
N TYR A 77 -4.87 -23.81 11.34
CA TYR A 77 -6.07 -22.99 11.54
C TYR A 77 -5.74 -21.49 11.56
N SER A 78 -4.66 -21.10 12.22
CA SER A 78 -4.18 -19.72 12.26
C SER A 78 -3.88 -19.21 10.85
N TRP A 79 -3.17 -20.01 10.05
CA TRP A 79 -2.85 -19.66 8.68
C TRP A 79 -4.10 -19.57 7.78
N LEU A 80 -5.05 -20.49 7.92
CA LEU A 80 -6.31 -20.42 7.18
C LEU A 80 -7.10 -19.15 7.52
N LEU A 81 -7.22 -18.80 8.80
CA LEU A 81 -7.87 -17.56 9.23
C LEU A 81 -7.13 -16.33 8.70
N PHE A 82 -5.81 -16.28 8.89
CA PHE A 82 -4.99 -15.15 8.45
C PHE A 82 -5.04 -14.98 6.92
N SER A 83 -4.87 -16.07 6.16
CA SER A 83 -4.89 -16.05 4.70
C SER A 83 -6.28 -15.69 4.16
N SER A 84 -7.38 -16.17 4.76
CA SER A 84 -8.73 -15.76 4.37
C SER A 84 -8.97 -14.27 4.57
N ALA A 85 -8.53 -13.69 5.70
CA ALA A 85 -8.59 -12.26 5.95
C ALA A 85 -7.72 -11.48 4.95
N LEU A 86 -6.54 -11.99 4.60
CA LEU A 86 -5.67 -11.38 3.60
C LEU A 86 -6.34 -11.36 2.22
N ILE A 87 -6.99 -12.45 1.81
CA ILE A 87 -7.74 -12.50 0.54
C ILE A 87 -8.92 -11.53 0.55
N ILE A 88 -9.70 -11.47 1.63
CA ILE A 88 -10.77 -10.47 1.78
C ILE A 88 -10.19 -9.05 1.67
N ASN A 89 -9.08 -8.79 2.34
CA ASN A 89 -8.39 -7.51 2.30
C ASN A 89 -7.96 -7.14 0.86
N LEU A 90 -7.50 -8.12 0.08
CA LEU A 90 -7.08 -7.94 -1.31
C LEU A 90 -8.27 -7.71 -2.25
N ILE A 91 -9.37 -8.47 -2.09
CA ILE A 91 -10.59 -8.31 -2.89
C ILE A 91 -11.12 -6.88 -2.77
N TYR A 92 -11.17 -6.35 -1.55
CA TYR A 92 -11.71 -5.02 -1.28
C TYR A 92 -10.67 -3.90 -1.31
N LEU A 93 -9.42 -4.22 -1.68
CA LEU A 93 -8.34 -3.24 -1.73
C LEU A 93 -8.64 -2.08 -2.68
N TYR A 94 -9.51 -2.29 -3.69
CA TYR A 94 -9.95 -1.29 -4.65
C TYR A 94 -10.60 -0.05 -4.02
N TYR A 95 -11.18 -0.14 -2.81
CA TYR A 95 -11.83 1.01 -2.18
C TYR A 95 -10.88 2.19 -1.98
N ILE A 96 -9.63 1.91 -1.59
CA ILE A 96 -8.61 2.92 -1.32
C ILE A 96 -8.32 3.76 -2.58
N PRO A 97 -7.89 3.18 -3.71
CA PRO A 97 -7.58 3.95 -4.92
C PRO A 97 -8.82 4.56 -5.59
N VAL A 98 -10.02 4.03 -5.32
CA VAL A 98 -11.28 4.62 -5.78
C VAL A 98 -11.64 5.86 -4.97
N LEU A 99 -11.70 5.76 -3.64
CA LEU A 99 -11.97 6.91 -2.74
C LEU A 99 -10.94 8.03 -2.92
N THR A 100 -9.66 7.66 -3.01
CA THR A 100 -8.57 8.61 -3.31
C THR A 100 -8.75 9.26 -4.68
N GLY A 101 -9.18 8.48 -5.69
CA GLY A 101 -9.48 8.99 -7.02
C GLY A 101 -10.68 9.93 -7.06
N LEU A 102 -11.67 9.69 -6.19
CA LEU A 102 -12.87 10.50 -5.96
C LEU A 102 -12.61 11.81 -5.19
N GLY A 103 -11.38 12.04 -4.70
CA GLY A 103 -11.03 13.19 -3.87
C GLY A 103 -11.28 12.99 -2.37
N GLU A 104 -11.83 11.85 -1.94
CA GLU A 104 -12.02 11.50 -0.52
C GLU A 104 -10.80 10.79 0.07
N ILE A 105 -9.65 11.47 0.01
CA ILE A 105 -8.37 10.94 0.52
C ILE A 105 -8.46 10.73 2.04
N GLU A 106 -8.99 11.72 2.76
CA GLU A 106 -9.09 11.70 4.23
C GLU A 106 -9.92 10.51 4.74
N SER A 107 -11.07 10.23 4.12
CA SER A 107 -11.93 9.09 4.44
C SER A 107 -11.18 7.76 4.33
N SER A 108 -10.38 7.59 3.28
CA SER A 108 -9.58 6.38 3.06
C SER A 108 -8.48 6.21 4.12
N TYR A 109 -7.78 7.29 4.49
CA TYR A 109 -6.77 7.23 5.54
C TYR A 109 -7.37 6.99 6.93
N LYS A 110 -8.49 7.64 7.27
CA LYS A 110 -9.23 7.41 8.52
C LYS A 110 -9.58 5.94 8.71
N ALA A 111 -10.13 5.31 7.66
CA ALA A 111 -10.44 3.88 7.70
C ALA A 111 -9.19 3.02 7.89
N ASN A 112 -8.07 3.33 7.23
CA ASN A 112 -6.81 2.58 7.36
C ASN A 112 -6.22 2.69 8.76
N VAL A 113 -6.15 3.91 9.30
CA VAL A 113 -5.62 4.21 10.63
C VAL A 113 -6.44 3.51 11.70
N LEU A 114 -7.78 3.61 11.66
CA LEU A 114 -8.65 2.92 12.63
C LEU A 114 -8.47 1.40 12.60
N GLY A 115 -8.40 0.79 11.40
CA GLY A 115 -8.11 -0.64 11.28
C GLY A 115 -6.79 -1.02 11.94
N ARG A 116 -5.71 -0.25 11.70
CA ARG A 116 -4.39 -0.51 12.30
C ARG A 116 -4.37 -0.31 13.82
N ILE A 117 -5.06 0.71 14.32
CA ILE A 117 -5.20 0.97 15.75
C ILE A 117 -5.89 -0.21 16.44
N ILE A 118 -6.99 -0.70 15.86
CA ILE A 118 -7.69 -1.88 16.39
C ILE A 118 -6.78 -3.10 16.39
N TRP A 119 -6.04 -3.33 15.30
CA TRP A 119 -5.09 -4.45 15.25
C TRP A 119 -4.04 -4.34 16.34
N PHE A 120 -3.44 -3.17 16.51
CA PHE A 120 -2.43 -2.89 17.53
C PHE A 120 -2.97 -3.17 18.93
N PHE A 121 -4.11 -2.58 19.30
CA PHE A 121 -4.70 -2.79 20.62
C PHE A 121 -5.09 -4.25 20.86
N LEU A 122 -5.74 -4.91 19.90
CA LEU A 122 -6.09 -6.32 20.04
C LEU A 122 -4.83 -7.20 20.18
N SER A 123 -3.78 -6.95 19.40
CA SER A 123 -2.53 -7.70 19.51
C SER A 123 -1.87 -7.55 20.88
N LEU A 124 -1.90 -6.33 21.46
CA LEU A 124 -1.41 -6.10 22.83
C LEU A 124 -2.21 -6.89 23.86
N LEU A 125 -3.54 -6.93 23.73
CA LEU A 125 -4.39 -7.72 24.64
C LEU A 125 -4.05 -9.22 24.55
N VAL A 126 -3.84 -9.74 23.33
CA VAL A 126 -3.45 -11.15 23.15
C VAL A 126 -2.14 -11.46 23.87
N PHE A 127 -1.13 -10.60 23.76
CA PHE A 127 0.14 -10.80 24.46
C PHE A 127 0.02 -10.78 25.99
N ILE A 128 -0.92 -10.01 26.55
CA ILE A 128 -1.12 -9.90 28.00
C ILE A 128 -1.88 -11.12 28.55
N PHE A 129 -2.94 -11.57 27.87
CA PHE A 129 -3.81 -12.63 28.39
C PHE A 129 -3.32 -14.03 28.03
N SER A 130 -3.06 -14.29 26.75
CA SER A 130 -2.66 -15.61 26.26
C SER A 130 -1.98 -15.49 24.89
N PRO A 131 -0.63 -15.61 24.82
CA PRO A 131 0.08 -15.51 23.56
C PRO A 131 -0.22 -16.74 22.68
N SER A 132 -1.13 -16.57 21.74
CA SER A 132 -1.47 -17.58 20.73
C SER A 132 -1.48 -16.97 19.33
N ILE A 133 -0.91 -17.71 18.37
CA ILE A 133 -0.84 -17.31 16.96
C ILE A 133 -2.25 -17.26 16.36
N LEU A 134 -3.16 -18.10 16.87
CA LEU A 134 -4.56 -18.10 16.45
C LEU A 134 -5.26 -16.79 16.83
N LEU A 135 -5.08 -16.34 18.08
CA LEU A 135 -5.66 -15.10 18.57
C LEU A 135 -5.08 -13.86 17.86
N LEU A 136 -3.78 -13.89 17.51
CA LEU A 136 -3.17 -12.84 16.67
C LEU A 136 -3.78 -12.81 15.27
N SER A 137 -4.02 -13.97 14.68
CA SER A 137 -4.68 -14.09 13.37
C SER A 137 -6.12 -13.57 13.42
N LEU A 138 -6.85 -13.88 14.50
CA LEU A 138 -8.21 -13.37 14.72
C LEU A 138 -8.23 -11.83 14.89
N SER A 139 -7.24 -11.27 15.59
CA SER A 139 -7.09 -9.82 15.73
C SER A 139 -6.90 -9.12 14.38
N PHE A 140 -6.14 -9.74 13.48
CA PHE A 140 -5.98 -9.24 12.11
C PHE A 140 -7.29 -9.33 11.31
N VAL A 141 -8.05 -10.42 11.45
CA VAL A 141 -9.38 -10.58 10.82
C VAL A 141 -10.30 -9.42 11.23
N PHE A 142 -10.39 -9.11 12.52
CA PHE A 142 -11.19 -7.98 13.02
C PHE A 142 -10.75 -6.65 12.43
N SER A 143 -9.44 -6.39 12.40
CA SER A 143 -8.88 -5.18 11.79
C SER A 143 -9.30 -5.01 10.33
N VAL A 144 -9.22 -6.08 9.53
CA VAL A 144 -9.62 -6.07 8.12
C VAL A 144 -11.11 -5.77 8.01
N PHE A 145 -11.97 -6.46 8.76
CA PHE A 145 -13.41 -6.21 8.71
C PHE A 145 -13.79 -4.78 9.09
N THR A 146 -13.22 -4.23 10.16
CA THR A 146 -13.49 -2.84 10.54
C THR A 146 -13.02 -1.85 9.49
N ASN A 147 -11.81 -2.05 8.94
CA ASN A 147 -11.31 -1.22 7.85
C ASN A 147 -12.26 -1.22 6.65
N ARG A 148 -12.76 -2.41 6.25
CA ARG A 148 -13.65 -2.56 5.10
C ARG A 148 -15.05 -2.02 5.33
N TYR A 149 -15.59 -2.20 6.53
CA TYR A 149 -16.86 -1.58 6.91
C TYR A 149 -16.80 -0.05 6.79
N LEU A 150 -15.73 0.58 7.31
CA LEU A 150 -15.54 2.03 7.23
C LEU A 150 -15.36 2.51 5.78
N CYS A 151 -14.57 1.80 4.98
CA CYS A 151 -14.39 2.15 3.56
C CYS A 151 -15.73 2.08 2.80
N TYR A 152 -16.53 1.04 3.06
CA TYR A 152 -17.85 0.88 2.47
C TYR A 152 -18.81 2.00 2.87
N PHE A 153 -18.82 2.38 4.15
CA PHE A 153 -19.62 3.49 4.66
C PHE A 153 -19.30 4.81 3.95
N PHE A 154 -18.02 5.16 3.82
CA PHE A 154 -17.61 6.37 3.09
C PHE A 154 -17.93 6.28 1.60
N TYR A 155 -17.73 5.12 0.98
CA TYR A 155 -18.02 4.89 -0.43
C TYR A 155 -19.50 5.13 -0.78
N ILE A 156 -20.45 4.64 0.02
CA ILE A 156 -21.89 4.85 -0.23
C ILE A 156 -22.31 6.31 0.01
N ARG A 157 -21.65 7.01 0.93
CA ARG A 157 -22.00 8.39 1.26
C ARG A 157 -21.61 9.36 0.14
N ASN A 158 -20.58 9.03 -0.64
CA ASN A 158 -20.02 9.88 -1.68
C ASN A 158 -21.06 10.27 -2.76
N SER A 159 -21.06 11.55 -3.15
CA SER A 159 -22.02 12.14 -4.10
C SER A 159 -21.90 11.55 -5.51
N HIS A 160 -20.68 11.32 -6.01
CA HIS A 160 -20.45 10.75 -7.34
C HIS A 160 -20.95 9.31 -7.43
N VAL A 161 -20.76 8.53 -6.37
CA VAL A 161 -21.27 7.13 -6.31
C VAL A 161 -22.79 7.10 -6.33
N LYS A 162 -23.47 8.03 -5.64
CA LYS A 162 -24.93 8.15 -5.69
C LYS A 162 -25.43 8.54 -7.09
N ALA A 163 -24.69 9.37 -7.82
CA ALA A 163 -25.02 9.76 -9.20
C ALA A 163 -24.84 8.60 -10.18
N ILE A 164 -23.82 7.75 -9.98
CA ILE A 164 -23.60 6.54 -10.78
C ILE A 164 -24.78 5.58 -10.71
N ASN A 165 -25.35 5.35 -9.51
CA ASN A 165 -26.46 4.41 -9.32
C ASN A 165 -27.72 4.80 -10.11
N LYS A 166 -27.83 6.05 -10.56
CA LYS A 166 -28.95 6.57 -11.35
C LYS A 166 -28.72 6.52 -12.86
N THR A 167 -27.56 6.05 -13.30
CA THR A 167 -27.11 6.13 -14.69
C THR A 167 -26.86 4.74 -15.28
N GLU A 168 -27.27 4.52 -16.52
CA GLU A 168 -26.94 3.27 -17.21
C GLU A 168 -25.43 3.16 -17.46
N MET A 169 -24.89 1.97 -17.19
CA MET A 169 -23.47 1.69 -17.37
C MET A 169 -23.12 1.63 -18.86
N GLU A 170 -21.97 2.22 -19.22
CA GLU A 170 -21.45 2.11 -20.57
C GLU A 170 -21.13 0.64 -20.94
N LYS A 171 -21.51 0.21 -22.16
CA LYS A 171 -21.34 -1.19 -22.61
C LYS A 171 -19.89 -1.54 -22.92
N LYS A 172 -19.07 -0.56 -23.33
CA LYS A 172 -17.69 -0.78 -23.75
C LYS A 172 -16.77 -0.93 -22.54
N SER A 173 -16.00 -2.02 -22.47
CA SER A 173 -15.10 -2.25 -21.34
C SER A 173 -13.90 -1.29 -21.34
N THR A 174 -13.59 -0.79 -20.16
CA THR A 174 -12.40 0.01 -19.84
C THR A 174 -11.17 -0.84 -19.51
N VAL A 175 -11.34 -2.17 -19.32
CA VAL A 175 -10.25 -3.11 -18.97
C VAL A 175 -9.02 -3.00 -19.88
N PRO A 176 -9.13 -2.97 -21.23
CA PRO A 176 -7.96 -2.90 -22.10
C PRO A 176 -7.15 -1.60 -21.95
N PHE A 177 -7.78 -0.52 -21.50
CA PHE A 177 -7.15 0.78 -21.31
C PHE A 177 -6.45 0.87 -19.95
N ILE A 178 -7.09 0.36 -18.89
CA ILE A 178 -6.53 0.40 -17.54
C ILE A 178 -5.55 -0.75 -17.28
N GLY A 179 -5.78 -1.92 -17.88
CA GLY A 179 -5.04 -3.15 -17.64
C GLY A 179 -3.60 -3.09 -18.10
N HIS A 180 -3.29 -2.41 -19.20
CA HIS A 180 -1.92 -2.25 -19.69
C HIS A 180 -1.03 -1.50 -18.69
N ASN A 181 -1.55 -0.39 -18.16
CA ASN A 181 -0.84 0.40 -17.17
C ASN A 181 -0.79 -0.31 -15.80
N ALA A 182 -1.89 -0.96 -15.41
CA ALA A 182 -1.93 -1.75 -14.18
C ALA A 182 -0.94 -2.93 -14.20
N ALA A 183 -0.81 -3.63 -15.33
CA ALA A 183 0.14 -4.73 -15.47
C ALA A 183 1.60 -4.24 -15.36
N LYS A 184 1.94 -3.13 -16.03
CA LYS A 184 3.28 -2.51 -15.91
C LYS A 184 3.59 -2.12 -14.46
N LEU A 185 2.65 -1.43 -13.80
CA LEU A 185 2.81 -1.07 -12.39
C LEU A 185 2.95 -2.31 -11.50
N GLY A 186 2.18 -3.36 -11.77
CA GLY A 186 2.28 -4.64 -11.06
C GLY A 186 3.67 -5.28 -11.18
N VAL A 187 4.26 -5.29 -12.37
CA VAL A 187 5.63 -5.79 -12.60
C VAL A 187 6.67 -4.94 -11.85
N VAL A 188 6.52 -3.61 -11.87
CA VAL A 188 7.40 -2.70 -11.12
C VAL A 188 7.29 -2.94 -9.61
N SER A 189 6.06 -3.09 -9.08
CA SER A 189 5.84 -3.40 -7.66
C SER A 189 6.39 -4.77 -7.27
N LEU A 190 6.27 -5.79 -8.13
CA LEU A 190 6.86 -7.10 -7.89
C LEU A 190 8.39 -7.04 -7.87
N GLY A 191 9.00 -6.28 -8.79
CA GLY A 191 10.44 -6.04 -8.80
C GLY A 191 10.91 -5.35 -7.51
N SER A 192 10.21 -4.29 -7.08
CA SER A 192 10.50 -3.60 -5.81
C SER A 192 10.35 -4.52 -4.59
N PHE A 193 9.34 -5.39 -4.58
CA PHE A 193 9.16 -6.39 -3.53
C PHE A 193 10.32 -7.37 -3.49
N LEU A 194 10.76 -7.90 -4.63
CA LEU A 194 11.88 -8.82 -4.71
C LEU A 194 13.18 -8.15 -4.26
N ILE A 195 13.47 -6.93 -4.71
CA ILE A 195 14.65 -6.18 -4.27
C ILE A 195 14.69 -6.04 -2.74
N ASN A 196 13.58 -5.63 -2.13
CA ASN A 196 13.52 -5.40 -0.69
C ASN A 196 13.53 -6.71 0.13
N ARG A 197 12.80 -7.75 -0.31
CA ARG A 197 12.68 -9.02 0.44
C ARG A 197 13.83 -9.98 0.19
N SER A 198 14.36 -10.06 -1.03
CA SER A 198 15.52 -10.90 -1.33
C SER A 198 16.74 -10.44 -0.55
N THR A 199 16.98 -9.13 -0.42
CA THR A 199 18.07 -8.61 0.43
C THR A 199 17.95 -9.10 1.86
N THR A 200 16.74 -9.08 2.43
CA THR A 200 16.49 -9.58 3.79
C THR A 200 16.75 -11.09 3.91
N LEU A 201 16.30 -11.87 2.93
CA LEU A 201 16.52 -13.33 2.92
C LEU A 201 18.00 -13.69 2.77
N ILE A 202 18.72 -13.00 1.89
CA ILE A 202 20.16 -13.22 1.67
C ILE A 202 20.93 -12.93 2.96
N VAL A 203 20.66 -11.81 3.62
CA VAL A 203 21.30 -11.48 4.90
C VAL A 203 20.98 -12.54 5.97
N GLY A 204 19.75 -13.05 6.00
CA GLY A 204 19.36 -14.13 6.93
C GLY A 204 20.07 -15.47 6.70
N ILE A 205 20.53 -15.76 5.47
CA ILE A 205 21.26 -16.99 5.14
C ILE A 205 22.76 -16.84 5.35
N VAL A 206 23.32 -15.67 5.01
CA VAL A 206 24.78 -15.47 4.96
C VAL A 206 25.34 -14.92 6.27
N CYS A 207 24.58 -14.09 6.99
CA CYS A 207 25.09 -13.38 8.16
C CYS A 207 24.69 -14.09 9.47
N PRO A 208 25.47 -13.90 10.55
CA PRO A 208 25.09 -14.33 11.89
C PRO A 208 23.70 -13.82 12.30
N ILE A 209 22.97 -14.61 13.08
CA ILE A 209 21.57 -14.33 13.48
C ILE A 209 21.41 -12.95 14.14
N VAL A 210 22.41 -12.52 14.91
CA VAL A 210 22.45 -11.21 15.55
C VAL A 210 22.46 -10.11 14.48
N THR A 211 23.45 -10.13 13.58
CA THR A 211 23.58 -9.12 12.51
C THR A 211 22.38 -9.10 11.55
N ALA A 212 21.79 -10.27 11.25
CA ALA A 212 20.57 -10.33 10.45
C ALA A 212 19.39 -9.66 11.17
N GLY A 213 19.26 -9.86 12.48
CA GLY A 213 18.28 -9.16 13.32
C GLY A 213 18.48 -7.64 13.32
N GLN A 214 19.71 -7.17 13.51
CA GLN A 214 20.06 -5.73 13.47
C GLN A 214 19.73 -5.11 12.11
N PHE A 215 20.00 -5.81 11.01
CA PHE A 215 19.67 -5.37 9.67
C PHE A 215 18.17 -5.24 9.48
N VAL A 216 17.39 -6.27 9.82
CA VAL A 216 15.91 -6.24 9.71
C VAL A 216 15.30 -5.11 10.54
N LEU A 217 15.80 -4.90 11.76
CA LEU A 217 15.37 -3.80 12.63
C LEU A 217 15.64 -2.43 11.98
N SER A 218 16.86 -2.23 11.47
CA SER A 218 17.26 -0.99 10.79
C SER A 218 16.38 -0.71 9.58
N MET A 219 16.11 -1.73 8.77
CA MET A 219 15.25 -1.65 7.58
C MET A 219 13.83 -1.20 7.91
N GLN A 220 13.26 -1.65 9.03
CA GLN A 220 11.91 -1.22 9.45
C GLN A 220 11.86 0.29 9.71
N VAL A 221 12.92 0.87 10.28
CA VAL A 221 13.02 2.31 10.49
C VAL A 221 13.11 3.05 9.14
N PHE A 222 13.93 2.57 8.21
CA PHE A 222 14.02 3.16 6.88
C PHE A 222 12.70 3.07 6.10
N PHE A 223 11.98 1.95 6.18
CA PHE A 223 10.64 1.85 5.58
C PHE A 223 9.64 2.82 6.21
N ALA A 224 9.71 3.04 7.52
CA ALA A 224 8.89 4.05 8.18
C ALA A 224 9.23 5.47 7.69
N LEU A 225 10.53 5.80 7.58
CA LEU A 225 11.00 7.08 7.05
C LEU A 225 10.53 7.31 5.61
N MET A 226 10.67 6.31 4.74
CA MET A 226 10.18 6.38 3.36
C MET A 226 8.66 6.56 3.29
N ALA A 227 7.91 5.84 4.12
CA ALA A 227 6.45 5.94 4.15
C ALA A 227 5.98 7.35 4.55
N ILE A 228 6.62 7.95 5.55
CA ILE A 228 6.32 9.33 5.99
C ILE A 228 6.74 10.33 4.91
N SER A 229 7.91 10.15 4.30
CA SER A 229 8.44 11.06 3.28
C SER A 229 7.55 11.07 2.02
N ASN A 230 6.97 9.92 1.65
CA ASN A 230 6.09 9.78 0.48
C ASN A 230 4.61 10.15 0.74
N ILE A 231 4.27 10.66 1.92
CA ILE A 231 2.87 10.99 2.23
C ILE A 231 2.33 12.12 1.35
N LEU A 232 3.15 13.14 1.07
CA LEU A 232 2.72 14.28 0.25
C LEU A 232 2.46 13.86 -1.20
N LEU A 233 3.27 12.95 -1.75
CA LEU A 233 3.03 12.37 -3.07
C LEU A 233 1.67 11.66 -3.09
N SER A 234 1.38 10.85 -2.07
CA SER A 234 0.12 10.10 -1.99
C SER A 234 -1.11 11.02 -1.93
N ILE A 235 -0.98 12.19 -1.28
CA ILE A 235 -2.03 13.21 -1.22
C ILE A 235 -2.17 13.96 -2.55
N LYS A 236 -1.05 14.29 -3.20
CA LYS A 236 -1.04 15.13 -4.41
C LYS A 236 -1.16 14.35 -5.72
N ILE A 237 -1.10 13.01 -5.69
CA ILE A 237 -1.22 12.19 -6.89
C ILE A 237 -2.53 12.42 -7.69
N PRO A 238 -3.70 12.67 -7.06
CA PRO A 238 -4.91 13.00 -7.81
C PRO A 238 -4.77 14.36 -8.50
N GLU A 239 -4.33 15.41 -7.78
CA GLU A 239 -4.13 16.76 -8.33
C GLU A 239 -3.13 16.77 -9.49
N ILE A 240 -1.99 16.07 -9.33
CA ILE A 240 -0.98 15.90 -10.39
C ILE A 240 -1.62 15.21 -11.60
N SER A 241 -2.39 14.13 -11.37
CA SER A 241 -3.10 13.45 -12.45
C SER A 241 -4.04 14.42 -13.18
N GLN A 242 -4.86 15.18 -12.46
CA GLN A 242 -5.80 16.13 -13.06
C GLN A 242 -5.09 17.21 -13.90
N ALA A 243 -4.03 17.82 -13.37
CA ALA A 243 -3.24 18.83 -14.08
C ALA A 243 -2.56 18.24 -15.34
N VAL A 244 -2.08 16.99 -15.27
CA VAL A 244 -1.53 16.27 -16.42
C VAL A 244 -2.60 16.05 -17.49
N ALA A 245 -3.82 15.64 -17.12
CA ALA A 245 -4.91 15.47 -18.07
C ALA A 245 -5.27 16.79 -18.77
N LYS A 246 -5.34 17.89 -18.01
CA LYS A 246 -5.61 19.25 -18.52
C LYS A 246 -4.45 19.89 -19.29
N ARG A 247 -3.30 19.21 -19.39
CA ARG A 247 -2.06 19.71 -20.02
C ARG A 247 -1.51 20.99 -19.39
N GLU A 248 -1.72 21.18 -18.09
CA GLU A 248 -1.23 22.32 -17.32
C GLU A 248 0.22 22.10 -16.87
N HIS A 249 1.16 22.08 -17.83
CA HIS A 249 2.57 21.72 -17.59
C HIS A 249 3.26 22.53 -16.48
N TYR A 250 2.92 23.81 -16.36
CA TYR A 250 3.46 24.69 -15.31
C TYR A 250 3.05 24.24 -13.90
N ILE A 251 1.77 23.90 -13.72
CA ILE A 251 1.22 23.44 -12.44
C ILE A 251 1.82 22.08 -12.08
N VAL A 252 1.95 21.17 -13.05
CA VAL A 252 2.60 19.87 -12.85
C VAL A 252 4.04 20.04 -12.35
N LYS A 253 4.82 20.93 -12.98
CA LYS A 253 6.22 21.19 -12.57
C LYS A 253 6.31 21.70 -11.13
N ILE A 254 5.44 22.65 -10.75
CA ILE A 254 5.40 23.18 -9.38
C ILE A 254 5.04 22.09 -8.37
N LEU A 255 4.02 21.29 -8.66
CA LEU A 255 3.58 20.22 -7.77
C LEU A 255 4.67 19.16 -7.56
N ILE A 256 5.33 18.73 -8.64
CA ILE A 256 6.42 17.75 -8.55
C ILE A 256 7.59 18.31 -7.74
N TYR A 257 8.01 19.56 -8.01
CA TYR A 257 9.09 20.19 -7.24
C TYR A 257 8.76 20.26 -5.75
N LYS A 258 7.52 20.67 -5.41
CA LYS A 258 7.05 20.72 -4.03
C LYS A 258 7.06 19.33 -3.36
N VAL A 259 6.65 18.29 -4.07
CA VAL A 259 6.68 16.90 -3.57
C VAL A 259 8.11 16.46 -3.31
N VAL A 260 9.00 16.56 -4.29
CA VAL A 260 10.40 16.11 -4.16
C VAL A 260 11.14 16.87 -3.06
N ALA A 261 10.97 18.19 -2.98
CA ALA A 261 11.60 19.03 -1.96
C ALA A 261 11.09 18.66 -0.55
N PHE A 262 9.79 18.48 -0.38
CA PHE A 262 9.20 18.07 0.89
C PHE A 262 9.66 16.68 1.30
N SER A 263 9.55 15.68 0.41
CA SER A 263 9.94 14.30 0.68
C SER A 263 11.43 14.20 1.04
N SER A 264 12.30 14.89 0.31
CA SER A 264 13.73 14.92 0.61
C SER A 264 14.04 15.58 1.95
N SER A 265 13.37 16.69 2.27
CA SER A 265 13.58 17.39 3.54
C SER A 265 13.14 16.55 4.74
N ILE A 266 11.96 15.92 4.65
CA ILE A 266 11.44 15.05 5.70
C ILE A 266 12.31 13.81 5.88
N TYR A 267 12.78 13.21 4.79
CA TYR A 267 13.66 12.06 4.85
C TYR A 267 14.98 12.41 5.57
N LEU A 268 15.65 13.49 5.14
CA LEU A 268 16.92 13.91 5.74
C LEU A 268 16.76 14.26 7.22
N LEU A 269 15.72 15.01 7.58
CA LEU A 269 15.44 15.37 8.97
C LEU A 269 15.14 14.12 9.81
N GLY A 270 14.34 13.20 9.28
CA GLY A 270 14.03 11.93 9.94
C GLY A 270 15.25 11.02 10.09
N PHE A 271 16.14 10.99 9.09
CA PHE A 271 17.38 10.23 9.13
C PHE A 271 18.34 10.77 10.20
N VAL A 272 18.55 12.09 10.25
CA VAL A 272 19.37 12.73 11.30
C VAL A 272 18.77 12.47 12.68
N THR A 273 17.46 12.60 12.82
CA THR A 273 16.75 12.32 14.08
C THR A 273 16.94 10.86 14.51
N PHE A 274 16.86 9.93 13.56
CA PHE A 274 17.09 8.51 13.81
C PHE A 274 18.51 8.23 14.30
N LEU A 275 19.54 8.82 13.69
CA LEU A 275 20.93 8.62 14.15
C LEU A 275 21.12 9.08 15.60
N ILE A 276 20.56 10.23 15.96
CA ILE A 276 20.59 10.74 17.35
C ILE A 276 19.83 9.79 18.29
N LEU A 277 18.62 9.38 17.92
CA LEU A 277 17.85 8.45 18.76
C LEU A 277 18.55 7.10 18.93
N ALA A 278 19.17 6.60 17.86
CA ALA A 278 19.87 5.32 17.85
C ALA A 278 21.06 5.32 18.83
N GLU A 279 21.81 6.41 18.88
CA GLU A 279 22.99 6.55 19.73
C GLU A 279 22.65 6.88 21.19
N TYR A 280 21.65 7.73 21.44
CA TYR A 280 21.38 8.26 22.79
C TYR A 280 20.23 7.56 23.54
N VAL A 281 19.19 7.13 22.84
CA VAL A 281 17.94 6.64 23.48
C VAL A 281 17.90 5.12 23.63
N LEU A 282 18.49 4.35 22.72
CA LEU A 282 18.48 2.90 22.86
C LEU A 282 19.39 2.34 23.96
N PRO A 283 20.62 2.86 24.17
CA PRO A 283 21.46 2.37 25.26
C PRO A 283 20.84 2.61 26.64
N THR A 284 20.02 3.66 26.79
CA THR A 284 19.35 4.00 28.05
C THR A 284 18.14 3.12 28.36
N ILE A 285 17.57 2.42 27.36
CA ILE A 285 16.42 1.50 27.54
C ILE A 285 16.88 0.07 27.87
N GLY A 286 18.17 -0.26 27.73
CA GLY A 286 18.71 -1.58 28.07
C GLY A 286 18.32 -2.69 27.07
N VAL A 287 17.99 -2.32 25.82
CA VAL A 287 17.62 -3.28 24.77
C VAL A 287 18.85 -4.03 24.27
N SER A 288 18.82 -5.37 24.30
CA SER A 288 19.93 -6.23 23.87
C SER A 288 20.14 -6.30 22.36
N LEU A 289 19.13 -5.91 21.56
CA LEU A 289 19.25 -5.73 20.12
C LEU A 289 19.66 -4.29 19.79
N SER A 290 20.90 -4.13 19.32
CA SER A 290 21.38 -2.88 18.74
C SER A 290 21.00 -2.74 17.26
N PHE A 291 21.11 -1.53 16.72
CA PHE A 291 21.06 -1.31 15.27
C PHE A 291 22.38 -1.73 14.61
N LEU A 292 22.42 -1.71 13.28
CA LEU A 292 23.67 -1.86 12.54
C LEU A 292 24.70 -0.80 12.96
N PRO A 293 26.01 -1.10 12.80
CA PRO A 293 27.06 -0.11 12.98
C PRO A 293 26.82 1.14 12.11
N LEU A 294 27.28 2.30 12.59
CA LEU A 294 27.04 3.61 11.99
C LEU A 294 27.41 3.65 10.49
N ASP A 295 28.54 3.06 10.11
CA ASP A 295 29.02 3.02 8.73
C ASP A 295 27.99 2.38 7.79
N TYR A 296 27.39 1.26 8.20
CA TYR A 296 26.37 0.57 7.43
C TYR A 296 25.05 1.35 7.42
N LEU A 297 24.70 2.02 8.52
CA LEU A 297 23.50 2.87 8.57
C LEU A 297 23.60 4.07 7.62
N LEU A 298 24.78 4.68 7.49
CA LEU A 298 25.02 5.78 6.54
C LEU A 298 24.86 5.32 5.10
N ILE A 299 25.44 4.16 4.75
CA ILE A 299 25.28 3.57 3.42
C ILE A 299 23.80 3.25 3.15
N LEU A 300 23.12 2.62 4.10
CA LEU A 300 21.73 2.24 3.96
C LEU A 300 20.80 3.46 3.84
N GLY A 301 21.09 4.53 4.59
CA GLY A 301 20.40 5.81 4.48
C GLY A 301 20.57 6.46 3.11
N LEU A 302 21.77 6.41 2.53
CA LEU A 302 21.98 6.90 1.16
C LEU A 302 21.20 6.07 0.14
N ILE A 303 21.25 4.73 0.24
CA ILE A 303 20.51 3.83 -0.66
C ILE A 303 19.02 4.13 -0.62
N TYR A 304 18.43 4.23 0.57
CA TYR A 304 17.00 4.48 0.71
C TYR A 304 16.57 5.89 0.32
N PHE A 305 17.45 6.89 0.48
CA PHE A 305 17.22 8.22 -0.06
C PHE A 305 17.13 8.20 -1.59
N LEU A 306 18.05 7.48 -2.25
CA LEU A 306 18.04 7.33 -3.70
C LEU A 306 16.82 6.52 -4.17
N GLU A 307 16.49 5.42 -3.47
CA GLU A 307 15.30 4.60 -3.77
C GLU A 307 14.01 5.42 -3.65
N MET A 308 13.90 6.27 -2.63
CA MET A 308 12.76 7.16 -2.46
C MET A 308 12.62 8.11 -3.65
N ASN A 309 13.69 8.78 -4.07
CA ASN A 309 13.66 9.70 -5.21
C ASN A 309 13.30 8.96 -6.51
N HIS A 310 13.89 7.79 -6.74
CA HIS A 310 13.54 6.94 -7.88
C HIS A 310 12.06 6.54 -7.85
N SER A 311 11.53 6.16 -6.68
CA SER A 311 10.13 5.80 -6.51
C SER A 311 9.18 6.97 -6.82
N ILE A 312 9.52 8.19 -6.40
CA ILE A 312 8.74 9.40 -6.71
C ILE A 312 8.73 9.65 -8.23
N CYS A 313 9.88 9.54 -8.89
CA CYS A 313 9.97 9.77 -10.34
C CYS A 313 9.30 8.67 -11.19
N ALA A 314 9.27 7.42 -10.70
CA ALA A 314 8.65 6.30 -11.39
C ALA A 314 7.11 6.31 -11.31
N THR A 315 6.54 7.05 -10.35
CA THR A 315 5.11 7.09 -10.04
C THR A 315 4.38 8.18 -10.81
#